data_AF-A0AAG5D465-F1
#
_entry.id   AF-A0AAG5D465-F1
#
_cell.length_a   1.000
_cell.length_b   1.000
_cell.length_c   1.000
_cell.angle_alpha   90.00
_cell.angle_beta   90.00
_cell.angle_gamma   90.00
#
_symmetry.space_group_name_H-M   'P 1'
#
loop_
_entity.id
_entity.type
_entity.pdbx_description
1 polymer ?
#
loop_
_entity_poly.entity_id
_entity_poly.type
_entity_poly.pdbx_seq_one_letter_code
_entity_poly.pdbx_strand_id
1 'polypeptide(L)'
;MSRIVLTNRLEFLVHNFLQYLPQVLQSLQRAWMNEKFAPDLLPYEDALVEMVMIQLVHMEENLASADKNNLLYIVHRMEVERIRFVVASYLRCRLQKIETYFCDNVQYPFYLFPN
;
A
#
# COMPACT_ATOMS: atom_id res chain seq x y z
N MET A 1 10.89 30.59 -33.53
CA MET A 1 11.68 30.66 -32.28
C MET A 1 11.14 29.64 -31.30
N SER A 2 11.66 28.42 -31.45
CA SER A 2 11.96 27.38 -30.46
C SER A 2 11.22 27.44 -29.10
N ARG A 3 10.05 26.80 -29.00
CA ARG A 3 9.62 26.18 -27.73
C ARG A 3 10.26 24.79 -27.66
N ILE A 4 11.42 24.77 -27.03
CA ILE A 4 12.23 23.58 -26.79
C ILE A 4 11.48 22.69 -25.78
N VAL A 5 10.97 21.59 -26.31
CA VAL A 5 11.06 20.22 -25.77
C VAL A 5 10.48 19.95 -24.37
N LEU A 6 9.27 19.40 -24.35
CA LEU A 6 8.73 18.58 -23.24
C LEU A 6 9.47 17.22 -23.21
N THR A 7 10.78 17.20 -22.97
CA THR A 7 11.62 16.00 -23.22
C THR A 7 11.56 14.89 -22.19
N ASN A 8 10.81 15.02 -21.10
CA ASN A 8 10.76 13.94 -20.13
C ASN A 8 9.31 13.56 -19.85
N ARG A 9 8.89 12.45 -20.47
CA ARG A 9 7.69 11.68 -20.06
C ARG A 9 7.72 11.39 -18.56
N LEU A 10 8.92 11.27 -17.99
CA LEU A 10 9.18 11.18 -16.55
C LEU A 10 8.84 12.47 -15.77
N GLU A 11 9.15 13.67 -16.27
CA GLU A 11 8.79 14.93 -15.59
C GLU A 11 7.28 15.15 -15.57
N PHE A 12 6.58 14.77 -16.64
CA PHE A 12 5.12 14.85 -16.72
C PHE A 12 4.43 13.83 -15.80
N LEU A 13 5.03 12.66 -15.59
CA LEU A 13 4.58 11.65 -14.63
C LEU A 13 4.87 12.06 -13.19
N VAL A 14 6.06 12.61 -12.91
CA VAL A 14 6.44 13.16 -11.59
C VAL A 14 5.45 14.26 -11.16
N HIS A 15 5.05 15.14 -12.07
CA HIS A 15 4.13 16.23 -11.74
C HIS A 15 2.67 15.78 -11.53
N ASN A 16 2.21 14.68 -12.16
CA ASN A 16 0.85 14.16 -11.97
C ASN A 16 0.74 13.14 -10.81
N PHE A 17 1.80 12.37 -10.51
CA PHE A 17 1.76 11.35 -9.46
C PHE A 17 2.15 11.86 -8.05
N LEU A 18 3.04 12.85 -7.94
CA LEU A 18 3.53 13.32 -6.63
C LEU A 18 2.53 14.19 -5.85
N GLN A 19 1.45 14.66 -6.45
CA GLN A 19 0.58 15.62 -5.78
C GLN A 19 -0.33 15.00 -4.72
N TYR A 20 -0.70 13.73 -4.85
CA TYR A 20 -1.63 13.04 -3.95
C TYR A 20 -1.04 11.81 -3.23
N LEU A 21 -0.07 11.12 -3.84
CA LEU A 21 0.59 9.95 -3.24
C LEU A 21 1.14 10.21 -1.82
N PRO A 22 1.79 11.36 -1.51
CA PRO A 22 2.35 11.60 -0.17
C PRO A 22 1.28 11.66 0.92
N GLN A 23 0.12 12.27 0.64
CA GLN A 23 -0.96 12.39 1.61
C GLN A 23 -1.61 11.03 1.88
N VAL A 24 -1.85 10.26 0.81
CA VAL A 24 -2.42 8.91 0.89
C VAL A 24 -1.49 7.98 1.66
N LEU A 25 -0.18 8.04 1.38
CA LEU A 25 0.82 7.25 2.11
C LEU A 25 0.92 7.67 3.57
N GLN A 26 0.82 8.96 3.89
CA GLN A 26 0.80 9.43 5.27
C GLN A 26 -0.44 8.90 6.01
N SER A 27 -1.60 8.91 5.38
CA SER A 27 -2.83 8.33 5.93
C SER A 27 -2.68 6.82 6.15
N LEU A 28 -2.09 6.10 5.19
CA LEU A 28 -1.82 4.67 5.31
C LEU A 28 -0.85 4.38 6.46
N GLN A 29 0.23 5.16 6.59
CA GLN A 29 1.19 5.00 7.67
C GLN A 29 0.55 5.24 9.03
N ARG A 30 -0.33 6.25 9.15
CA ARG A 30 -1.09 6.50 10.37
C ARG A 30 -2.03 5.33 10.68
N ALA A 31 -2.80 4.87 9.70
CA ALA A 31 -3.68 3.71 9.87
C ALA A 31 -2.89 2.45 10.29
N TRP A 32 -1.74 2.22 9.66
CA TRP A 32 -0.84 1.12 10.00
C TRP A 32 -0.28 1.21 11.42
N MET A 33 0.20 2.38 11.84
CA MET A 33 0.67 2.59 13.20
C MET A 33 -0.46 2.39 14.22
N ASN A 34 -1.63 2.98 13.96
CA ASN A 34 -2.79 2.84 14.83
C ASN A 34 -3.19 1.38 14.98
N GLU A 35 -3.23 0.63 13.88
CA GLU A 35 -3.52 -0.81 13.91
C GLU A 35 -2.47 -1.56 14.73
N LYS A 36 -1.19 -1.30 14.53
CA LYS A 36 -0.11 -2.01 15.23
C LYS A 36 -0.13 -1.80 16.75
N PHE A 37 -0.53 -0.62 17.22
CA PHE A 37 -0.52 -0.28 18.64
C PHE A 37 -1.88 -0.36 19.32
N ALA A 38 -2.98 -0.47 18.58
CA ALA A 38 -4.30 -0.71 19.16
C ALA A 38 -4.38 -2.16 19.69
N PRO A 39 -4.85 -2.38 20.92
CA PRO A 39 -5.09 -3.73 21.43
C PRO A 39 -6.19 -4.42 20.62
N ASP A 40 -7.18 -3.64 20.18
CA ASP A 40 -8.33 -4.15 19.45
C ASP A 40 -8.23 -3.93 17.93
N LEU A 41 -9.01 -4.71 17.15
CA LEU A 41 -9.10 -4.56 15.70
C LEU A 41 -9.85 -3.27 15.37
N LEU A 42 -9.21 -2.37 14.63
CA LEU A 42 -9.82 -1.10 14.22
C LEU A 42 -10.76 -1.28 13.00
N PRO A 43 -11.60 -0.30 12.67
CA PRO A 43 -12.33 -0.28 11.40
C PRO A 43 -11.38 -0.43 10.20
N TYR A 44 -11.78 -1.19 9.20
CA TYR A 44 -11.00 -1.36 7.98
C TYR A 44 -11.15 -0.13 7.09
N GLU A 45 -10.02 0.47 6.70
CA GLU A 45 -9.99 1.63 5.81
C GLU A 45 -9.93 1.15 4.35
N ASP A 46 -11.06 0.66 3.83
CA ASP A 46 -11.18 0.03 2.52
C ASP A 46 -10.78 0.97 1.37
N ALA A 47 -11.36 2.16 1.33
CA ALA A 47 -11.12 3.16 0.30
C ALA A 47 -9.64 3.60 0.25
N LEU A 48 -9.00 3.68 1.43
CA LEU A 48 -7.59 4.05 1.54
C LEU A 48 -6.68 2.96 0.97
N VAL A 49 -6.92 1.70 1.34
CA VAL A 49 -6.13 0.57 0.83
C VAL A 49 -6.33 0.41 -0.68
N GLU A 50 -7.57 0.49 -1.17
CA GLU A 50 -7.88 0.42 -2.60
C GLU A 50 -7.15 1.51 -3.38
N MET A 51 -7.20 2.76 -2.89
CA MET A 51 -6.50 3.88 -3.52
C MET A 51 -4.98 3.64 -3.59
N VAL A 52 -4.36 3.16 -2.51
CA VAL A 52 -2.91 2.84 -2.51
C VAL A 52 -2.59 1.73 -3.51
N MET A 53 -3.41 0.69 -3.57
CA MET A 53 -3.19 -0.44 -4.48
C MET A 53 -3.29 -0.01 -5.96
N ILE A 54 -4.27 0.83 -6.31
CA ILE A 54 -4.39 1.41 -7.66
C ILE A 54 -3.13 2.24 -8.00
N GLN A 55 -2.68 3.08 -7.07
CA GLN A 55 -1.47 3.88 -7.29
C GLN A 55 -0.23 3.01 -7.47
N LEU A 56 -0.10 1.91 -6.72
CA LEU A 56 1.00 0.95 -6.88
C LEU A 56 1.03 0.33 -8.26
N VAL A 57 -0.12 -0.13 -8.76
CA VAL A 57 -0.23 -0.72 -10.11
C VAL A 57 0.24 0.27 -11.16
N HIS A 58 -0.22 1.52 -11.11
CA HIS A 58 0.24 2.52 -12.06
C HIS A 58 1.75 2.83 -11.94
N MET A 59 2.31 2.82 -10.74
CA MET A 59 3.75 3.01 -10.55
C MET A 59 4.56 1.86 -11.17
N GLU A 60 4.07 0.63 -11.06
CA GLU A 60 4.68 -0.55 -11.68
C GLU A 60 4.61 -0.50 -13.21
N GLU A 61 3.47 -0.12 -13.78
CA GLU A 61 3.30 0.06 -15.23
C GLU A 61 4.25 1.13 -15.79
N ASN A 62 4.39 2.25 -15.08
CA ASN A 62 5.33 3.30 -15.45
C ASN A 62 6.77 2.80 -15.42
N LEU A 63 7.15 2.03 -14.39
CA LEU A 63 8.47 1.39 -14.28
C LEU A 63 8.73 0.36 -15.39
N ALA A 64 7.71 -0.38 -15.83
CA ALA A 64 7.86 -1.39 -16.89
C ALA A 64 8.37 -0.79 -18.21
N SER A 65 8.03 0.47 -18.48
CA SER A 65 8.44 1.21 -19.69
C SER A 65 9.70 2.07 -19.51
N ALA A 66 10.28 2.13 -18.31
CA ALA A 66 11.39 3.00 -17.96
C ALA A 66 12.77 2.35 -18.18
N ASP A 67 13.79 3.19 -18.40
CA ASP A 67 15.17 2.73 -18.54
C ASP A 67 15.74 2.23 -17.21
N LYS A 68 16.07 0.94 -17.15
CA LYS A 68 16.55 0.25 -15.95
C LYS A 68 17.93 0.70 -15.49
N ASN A 69 18.72 1.31 -16.37
CA ASN A 69 20.06 1.81 -16.04
C ASN A 69 20.03 3.20 -15.39
N ASN A 70 18.87 3.86 -15.36
CA ASN A 70 18.70 5.16 -14.74
C ASN A 70 18.61 5.02 -13.20
N LEU A 71 19.38 5.82 -12.46
CA LEU A 71 19.31 5.86 -10.99
C LEU A 71 17.89 6.18 -10.48
N LEU A 72 17.14 7.01 -11.18
CA LEU A 72 15.75 7.32 -10.84
C LEU A 72 14.84 6.09 -10.92
N TYR A 73 15.07 5.19 -11.88
CA TYR A 73 14.33 3.92 -11.96
C TYR A 73 14.57 3.08 -10.71
N ILE A 74 15.82 2.99 -10.23
CA ILE A 74 16.16 2.24 -9.02
C ILE A 74 15.45 2.84 -7.80
N VAL A 75 15.50 4.17 -7.65
CA VAL A 75 14.82 4.88 -6.54
C VAL A 75 13.31 4.64 -6.57
N HIS A 76 12.67 4.80 -7.72
CA HIS A 76 11.22 4.55 -7.84
C HIS A 76 10.85 3.10 -7.57
N ARG A 77 11.67 2.14 -8.04
CA ARG A 77 11.46 0.72 -7.74
C ARG A 77 11.57 0.43 -6.24
N MET A 78 12.56 1.01 -5.56
CA MET A 78 12.69 0.88 -4.10
C MET A 78 11.48 1.44 -3.36
N GLU A 79 10.93 2.56 -3.84
CA GLU A 79 9.76 3.17 -3.24
C GLU A 79 8.50 2.32 -3.41
N VAL A 80 8.30 1.71 -4.58
CA VAL A 80 7.22 0.73 -4.81
C VAL A 80 7.32 -0.44 -3.82
N GLU A 81 8.52 -1.02 -3.64
CA GLU A 81 8.74 -2.09 -2.67
C GLU A 81 8.43 -1.65 -1.24
N ARG A 82 8.84 -0.44 -0.86
CA ARG A 82 8.59 0.14 0.47
C ARG A 82 7.09 0.25 0.75
N ILE A 83 6.32 0.78 -0.20
CA ILE A 83 4.87 0.95 -0.06
C ILE A 83 4.18 -0.42 0.00
N ARG A 84 4.57 -1.37 -0.86
CA ARG A 84 4.02 -2.74 -0.85
C ARG A 84 4.25 -3.42 0.50
N PHE A 85 5.43 -3.24 1.09
CA PHE A 85 5.73 -3.73 2.43
C PHE A 85 4.79 -3.15 3.49
N VAL A 86 4.54 -1.82 3.47
CA VAL A 86 3.64 -1.17 4.44
C VAL A 86 2.22 -1.71 4.32
N VAL A 87 1.68 -1.84 3.11
CA VAL A 87 0.33 -2.42 2.88
C VAL A 87 0.27 -3.85 3.40
N ALA A 88 1.23 -4.69 3.02
CA ALA A 88 1.26 -6.08 3.47
C ALA A 88 1.42 -6.20 5.00
N SER A 89 2.19 -5.30 5.62
CA SER A 89 2.38 -5.25 7.07
C SER A 89 1.08 -4.84 7.80
N TYR A 90 0.35 -3.86 7.27
CA TYR A 90 -0.97 -3.47 7.79
C TYR A 90 -1.97 -4.63 7.73
N LEU A 91 -2.11 -5.28 6.58
CA LEU A 91 -3.03 -6.40 6.41
C LEU A 91 -2.66 -7.60 7.30
N ARG A 92 -1.37 -7.93 7.43
CA ARG A 92 -0.92 -9.00 8.35
C ARG A 92 -1.25 -8.70 9.81
N CYS A 93 -1.05 -7.45 10.25
CA CYS A 93 -1.39 -7.05 11.62
C CYS A 93 -2.89 -7.23 11.91
N ARG A 94 -3.74 -6.87 10.94
CA ARG A 94 -5.19 -7.11 11.04
C ARG A 94 -5.54 -8.60 11.07
N LEU A 95 -4.97 -9.39 10.17
CA LEU A 95 -5.20 -10.85 10.12
C LEU A 95 -4.81 -11.51 11.45
N GLN A 96 -3.65 -11.16 12.01
CA GLN A 96 -3.21 -11.68 13.29
C GLN A 96 -4.21 -11.36 14.41
N LYS A 97 -4.71 -10.13 14.48
CA LYS A 97 -5.75 -9.76 15.46
C LYS A 97 -7.03 -10.55 15.24
N ILE A 98 -7.49 -10.67 14.00
CA ILE A 98 -8.68 -11.45 13.65
C ILE A 98 -8.51 -12.90 14.11
N GLU A 99 -7.37 -13.53 13.83
CA GLU A 99 -7.04 -14.89 14.27
C GLU A 99 -7.05 -15.01 15.80
N THR A 100 -6.47 -14.05 16.52
CA THR A 100 -6.51 -14.01 17.99
C THR A 100 -7.94 -13.88 18.50
N TYR A 101 -8.75 -12.97 17.96
CA TYR A 101 -10.16 -12.86 18.34
C TYR A 101 -10.95 -14.14 18.08
N PHE A 102 -10.74 -14.80 16.95
CA PHE A 102 -11.39 -16.08 16.69
C PHE A 102 -10.90 -17.17 17.65
N CYS A 103 -9.61 -17.25 17.95
CA CYS A 103 -9.07 -18.22 18.89
C CYS A 103 -9.60 -18.01 20.33
N ASP A 104 -9.65 -16.75 20.77
CA ASP A 104 -10.09 -16.37 22.11
C ASP A 104 -11.61 -16.49 22.29
N ASN A 105 -12.40 -16.19 21.25
CA ASN A 105 -13.87 -16.25 21.31
C ASN A 105 -14.45 -17.61 20.89
N VAL A 106 -13.69 -18.46 20.19
CA VAL A 106 -14.08 -19.84 19.88
C VAL A 106 -13.55 -20.76 20.98
N GLN A 107 -14.03 -20.51 22.19
CA GLN A 107 -13.90 -21.44 23.31
C GLN A 107 -15.25 -22.12 23.58
N TYR A 108 -15.89 -22.75 22.57
CA TYR A 108 -17.00 -23.73 22.74
C TYR A 108 -17.23 -24.53 21.43
N PRO A 109 -17.69 -25.80 21.48
CA PRO A 109 -16.88 -27.00 21.48
C PRO A 109 -17.06 -27.85 20.20
N PHE A 110 -16.21 -28.87 20.07
CA PHE A 110 -16.16 -29.90 19.04
C PHE A 110 -17.45 -30.76 18.85
N TYR A 111 -18.64 -30.30 19.30
CA TYR A 111 -19.90 -31.05 19.28
C TYR A 111 -20.99 -30.52 18.32
N LEU A 112 -20.66 -29.62 17.39
CA LEU A 112 -21.65 -29.05 16.43
C LEU A 112 -21.39 -29.40 14.96
N PHE A 113 -20.80 -30.58 14.70
CA PHE A 113 -20.92 -31.21 13.38
C PHE A 113 -21.73 -32.50 13.53
N PRO A 114 -23.04 -32.52 13.20
CA PRO A 114 -23.73 -33.77 12.96
C PRO A 114 -23.11 -34.43 11.70
N ASN A 115 -22.92 -35.75 11.77
CA ASN A 115 -22.49 -36.59 10.65
C ASN A 115 -23.31 -36.35 9.38
#